data_AF-A0A2V3TSN1-F1
#
_entry.id   AF-A0A2V3TSN1-F1
#
_cell.length_a   1.000
_cell.length_b   1.000
_cell.length_c   1.000
_cell.angle_alpha   90.00
_cell.angle_beta   90.00
_cell.angle_gamma   90.00
#
_symmetry.space_group_name_H-M   'P 1'
#
loop_
_entity.id
_entity.type
_entity.pdbx_description
1 polymer ?
#
loop_
_entity_poly.entity_id
_entity_poly.type
_entity_poly.pdbx_seq_one_letter_code
_entity_poly.pdbx_strand_id
1 'polypeptide(L)'
;MTAFRALLLTAGLLAGSVGGYLVWALSSEEGYAVGGRALKARYGFLVMPHAERQSLRKLAMMKAAGQCEWELDETFWSRIYQLYVGEVHGVRAAVYETLLDEQERYFLADADHRRCHAAWARFGVEGADVPGILRTVPASTSEPTGLVVDVRAEAAVP
;
A
#
# COMPACT_ATOMS: atom_id res chain seq x y z
N MET A 1 26.22 -5.75 -48.50
CA MET A 1 25.36 -4.54 -48.49
C MET A 1 23.91 -4.84 -48.10
N THR A 2 23.33 -5.95 -48.56
CA THR A 2 21.96 -6.40 -48.21
C THR A 2 21.79 -6.80 -46.74
N ALA A 3 22.74 -7.53 -46.16
CA ALA A 3 22.70 -7.93 -44.75
C ALA A 3 22.69 -6.73 -43.78
N PHE A 4 23.49 -5.69 -44.07
CA PHE A 4 23.58 -4.49 -43.23
C PHE A 4 22.28 -3.66 -43.27
N ARG A 5 21.63 -3.57 -44.45
CA ARG A 5 20.32 -2.92 -44.59
C ARG A 5 19.20 -3.69 -43.90
N ALA A 6 19.22 -5.02 -43.98
CA ALA A 6 18.28 -5.86 -43.25
C ALA A 6 18.44 -5.70 -41.73
N LEU A 7 19.68 -5.64 -41.24
CA LEU A 7 19.98 -5.48 -39.81
C LEU A 7 19.52 -4.10 -39.29
N LEU A 8 19.71 -3.03 -40.08
CA LEU A 8 19.21 -1.70 -39.76
C LEU A 8 17.67 -1.62 -39.77
N LEU A 9 17.02 -2.30 -40.72
CA LEU A 9 15.56 -2.37 -40.77
C LEU A 9 14.99 -3.14 -39.57
N THR A 10 15.58 -4.29 -39.21
CA THR A 10 15.17 -5.05 -38.03
C THR A 10 15.45 -4.29 -36.74
N ALA A 11 16.58 -3.58 -36.64
CA ALA A 11 16.90 -2.74 -35.50
C ALA A 11 15.94 -1.54 -35.39
N GLY A 12 15.56 -0.93 -36.51
CA GLY A 12 14.57 0.14 -36.56
C GLY A 12 13.16 -0.33 -36.17
N LEU A 13 12.75 -1.52 -36.63
CA LEU A 13 11.49 -2.15 -36.24
C LEU A 13 11.47 -2.48 -34.75
N LEU A 14 12.54 -3.05 -34.21
CA LEU A 14 12.67 -3.36 -32.78
C LEU A 14 12.71 -2.08 -31.94
N ALA A 15 13.43 -1.04 -32.36
CA ALA A 15 13.47 0.24 -31.67
C ALA A 15 12.09 0.94 -31.72
N GLY A 16 11.39 0.87 -32.84
CA GLY A 16 10.04 1.40 -33.00
C GLY A 16 9.00 0.67 -32.16
N SER A 17 9.04 -0.67 -32.11
CA SER A 17 8.13 -1.47 -31.29
C SER A 17 8.40 -1.29 -29.80
N VAL A 18 9.67 -1.21 -29.38
CA VAL A 18 10.05 -0.95 -28.00
C VAL A 18 9.67 0.47 -27.59
N GLY A 19 9.90 1.46 -28.46
CA GLY A 19 9.49 2.84 -28.23
C GLY A 19 7.96 2.98 -28.11
N GLY A 20 7.21 2.35 -29.01
CA GLY A 20 5.75 2.33 -28.96
C GLY A 20 5.21 1.67 -27.70
N TYR A 21 5.81 0.54 -27.28
CA TYR A 21 5.45 -0.13 -26.04
C TYR A 21 5.77 0.72 -24.81
N LEU A 22 6.93 1.39 -24.76
CA LEU A 22 7.29 2.28 -23.65
C LEU A 22 6.35 3.48 -23.56
N VAL A 23 6.02 4.11 -24.70
CA VAL A 23 5.05 5.21 -24.73
C VAL A 23 3.71 4.72 -24.22
N TRP A 24 3.19 3.62 -24.77
CA TRP A 24 1.91 3.03 -24.35
C TRP A 24 1.91 2.64 -22.86
N ALA A 25 2.97 2.02 -22.37
CA ALA A 25 3.13 1.62 -20.97
C ALA A 25 3.20 2.81 -20.00
N LEU A 26 3.70 3.96 -20.45
CA LEU A 26 3.85 5.15 -19.62
C LEU A 26 2.65 6.11 -19.69
N SER A 27 1.88 6.07 -20.79
CA SER A 27 0.80 7.03 -21.09
C SER A 27 -0.62 6.47 -21.02
N SER A 28 -0.82 5.16 -21.02
CA SER A 28 -2.14 4.53 -20.90
C SER A 28 -2.34 3.85 -19.53
N GLU A 29 -3.59 3.80 -19.06
CA GLU A 29 -3.93 3.09 -17.81
C GLU A 29 -3.66 1.58 -17.92
N GLU A 30 -4.07 0.97 -19.02
CA GLU A 30 -3.82 -0.45 -19.30
C GLU A 30 -2.32 -0.77 -19.35
N GLY A 31 -1.54 0.06 -20.05
CA GLY A 31 -0.10 -0.10 -20.13
C GLY A 31 0.61 0.12 -18.80
N TYR A 32 0.11 1.04 -17.97
CA TYR A 32 0.63 1.24 -16.62
C TYR A 32 0.38 0.01 -15.73
N ALA A 33 -0.81 -0.57 -15.81
CA ALA A 33 -1.18 -1.78 -15.06
C ALA A 33 -0.38 -3.02 -15.49
N VAL A 34 -0.12 -3.20 -16.79
CA VAL A 34 0.57 -4.38 -17.34
C VAL A 34 2.09 -4.35 -17.10
N GLY A 35 2.72 -3.18 -17.03
CA GLY A 35 4.17 -3.12 -16.80
C GLY A 35 4.78 -1.74 -16.62
N GLY A 36 4.06 -0.66 -16.97
CA GLY A 36 4.52 0.71 -16.77
C GLY A 36 4.80 1.05 -15.30
N ARG A 37 4.03 0.49 -14.36
CA ARG A 37 4.28 0.63 -12.92
C ARG A 37 5.66 0.09 -12.53
N ALA A 38 5.99 -1.14 -12.91
CA ALA A 38 7.28 -1.75 -12.57
C ALA A 38 8.47 -0.98 -13.16
N LEU A 39 8.33 -0.49 -14.41
CA LEU A 39 9.34 0.35 -15.05
C LEU A 39 9.53 1.69 -14.33
N LYS A 40 8.44 2.40 -14.03
CA LYS A 40 8.47 3.66 -13.26
C LYS A 40 9.05 3.46 -11.86
N ALA A 41 8.71 2.36 -11.18
CA ALA A 41 9.25 2.04 -9.88
C ALA A 41 10.76 1.82 -9.95
N ARG A 42 11.23 1.01 -10.90
CA ARG A 42 12.67 0.74 -11.09
C ARG A 42 13.45 2.01 -11.43
N TYR A 43 12.90 2.85 -12.30
CA TYR A 43 13.45 4.17 -12.57
C TYR A 43 13.51 5.01 -11.30
N GLY A 44 12.41 5.09 -10.54
CA GLY A 44 12.34 5.82 -9.28
C GLY A 44 13.35 5.35 -8.25
N PHE A 45 13.55 4.03 -8.10
CA PHE A 45 14.58 3.50 -7.21
C PHE A 45 16.00 3.91 -7.60
N LEU A 46 16.26 4.18 -8.88
CA LEU A 46 17.57 4.64 -9.35
C LEU A 46 17.77 6.15 -9.14
N VAL A 47 16.76 6.96 -9.44
CA VAL A 47 16.91 8.43 -9.49
C VAL A 47 16.51 9.15 -8.21
N MET A 48 15.66 8.55 -7.38
CA MET A 48 15.13 9.18 -6.18
C MET A 48 16.20 9.27 -5.07
N PRO A 49 16.23 10.35 -4.26
CA PRO A 49 17.09 10.42 -3.08
C PRO A 49 16.76 9.33 -2.05
N HIS A 50 17.76 8.87 -1.30
CA HIS A 50 17.54 7.85 -0.26
C HIS A 50 16.56 8.32 0.82
N ALA A 51 16.63 9.58 1.24
CA ALA A 51 15.73 10.15 2.24
C ALA A 51 14.25 10.10 1.80
N GLU A 52 13.99 10.37 0.51
CA GLU A 52 12.65 10.30 -0.06
C GLU A 52 12.15 8.85 -0.15
N ARG A 53 13.01 7.90 -0.56
CA ARG A 53 12.65 6.47 -0.51
C ARG A 53 12.35 6.00 0.92
N GLN A 54 13.11 6.49 1.90
CA GLN A 54 12.91 6.14 3.30
C GLN A 54 11.59 6.71 3.84
N SER A 55 11.19 7.92 3.46
CA SER A 55 9.89 8.48 3.85
C SER A 55 8.74 7.70 3.23
N LEU A 56 8.83 7.35 1.93
CA LEU A 56 7.83 6.51 1.27
C LEU A 56 7.75 5.12 1.91
N ARG A 57 8.89 4.52 2.28
CA ARG A 57 8.91 3.23 2.97
C ARG A 57 8.22 3.28 4.33
N LYS A 58 8.42 4.36 5.10
CA LYS A 58 7.72 4.57 6.37
C LYS A 58 6.21 4.72 6.16
N LEU A 59 5.80 5.46 5.13
CA LEU A 59 4.40 5.64 4.79
C LEU A 59 3.75 4.31 4.36
N ALA A 60 4.44 3.53 3.53
CA ALA A 60 4.00 2.20 3.11
C ALA A 60 3.87 1.25 4.31
N MET A 61 4.83 1.29 5.23
CA MET A 61 4.79 0.52 6.48
C MET A 61 3.59 0.91 7.34
N MET A 62 3.29 2.21 7.45
CA MET A 62 2.13 2.69 8.21
C MET A 62 0.82 2.17 7.60
N LYS A 63 0.66 2.25 6.27
CA LYS A 63 -0.54 1.71 5.59
C LYS A 63 -0.68 0.21 5.82
N ALA A 64 0.37 -0.54 5.49
CA ALA A 64 0.35 -2.00 5.55
C ALA A 64 0.13 -2.52 6.98
N ALA A 65 0.77 -1.90 7.97
CA ALA A 65 0.55 -2.25 9.36
C ALA A 65 -0.89 -1.94 9.79
N GLY A 66 -1.48 -0.85 9.31
CA GLY A 66 -2.86 -0.46 9.63
C GLY A 66 -3.87 -1.45 9.08
N GLN A 67 -3.77 -1.75 7.78
CA GLN A 67 -4.67 -2.68 7.09
C GLN A 67 -4.48 -4.14 7.48
N CYS A 68 -3.43 -4.47 8.24
CA CYS A 68 -3.18 -5.82 8.71
C CYS A 68 -4.27 -6.31 9.69
N GLU A 69 -4.88 -5.41 10.45
CA GLU A 69 -5.88 -5.76 11.48
C GLU A 69 -7.00 -4.72 11.59
N TRP A 70 -6.69 -3.44 11.37
CA TRP A 70 -7.65 -2.35 11.47
C TRP A 70 -8.16 -1.92 10.09
N GLU A 71 -9.35 -1.32 10.07
CA GLU A 71 -9.86 -0.63 8.90
C GLU A 71 -9.31 0.81 8.90
N LEU A 72 -8.69 1.20 7.79
CA LEU A 72 -8.21 2.56 7.58
C LEU A 72 -9.31 3.42 6.96
N ASP A 73 -9.50 4.64 7.46
CA ASP A 73 -10.35 5.61 6.78
C ASP A 73 -9.73 5.99 5.43
N GLU A 74 -10.25 5.43 4.33
CA GLU A 74 -9.76 5.66 2.97
C GLU A 74 -9.88 7.12 2.51
N THR A 75 -10.80 7.90 3.08
CA THR A 75 -10.92 9.34 2.79
C THR A 75 -9.79 10.12 3.48
N PHE A 76 -9.40 9.70 4.68
CA PHE A 76 -8.24 10.25 5.34
C PHE A 76 -6.94 9.80 4.66
N TRP A 77 -6.85 8.51 4.32
CA TRP A 77 -5.69 7.94 3.66
C TRP A 77 -5.44 8.55 2.28
N SER A 78 -6.48 8.75 1.47
CA SER A 78 -6.35 9.40 0.16
C SER A 78 -5.78 10.83 0.25
N ARG A 79 -6.08 11.57 1.31
CA ARG A 79 -5.48 12.89 1.58
C ARG A 79 -4.00 12.80 1.90
N ILE A 80 -3.60 11.84 2.74
CA ILE A 80 -2.18 11.55 3.01
C ILE A 80 -1.46 11.13 1.73
N TYR A 81 -2.07 10.24 0.95
CA TYR A 81 -1.51 9.77 -0.31
C TYR A 81 -1.26 10.94 -1.26
N GLN A 82 -2.25 11.81 -1.47
CA GLN A 82 -2.09 13.00 -2.32
C GLN A 82 -0.97 13.94 -1.82
N LEU A 83 -0.84 14.10 -0.50
CA LEU A 83 0.19 14.97 0.08
C LEU A 83 1.61 14.42 -0.06
N TYR A 84 1.81 13.13 0.20
CA TYR A 84 3.15 12.52 0.28
C TYR A 84 3.57 11.79 -0.99
N VAL A 85 2.62 11.20 -1.72
CA VAL A 85 2.85 10.41 -2.94
C VAL A 85 2.55 11.24 -4.19
N GLY A 86 1.46 12.01 -4.17
CA GLY A 86 1.06 12.89 -5.27
C GLY A 86 0.33 12.14 -6.39
N GLU A 87 0.77 12.33 -7.63
CA GLU A 87 0.10 11.75 -8.80
C GLU A 87 0.11 10.22 -8.79
N VAL A 88 -1.08 9.62 -8.91
CA VAL A 88 -1.33 8.16 -8.88
C VAL A 88 -0.51 7.40 -9.93
N HIS A 89 -0.26 8.02 -11.09
CA HIS A 89 0.52 7.44 -12.18
C HIS A 89 1.98 7.92 -12.21
N GLY A 90 2.40 8.68 -11.19
CA GLY A 90 3.74 9.21 -11.07
C GLY A 90 4.80 8.15 -10.74
N VAL A 91 6.06 8.53 -10.88
CA VAL A 91 7.21 7.70 -10.47
C VAL A 91 7.18 7.42 -8.97
N ARG A 92 6.83 8.45 -8.17
CA ARG A 92 6.73 8.35 -6.71
C ARG A 92 5.65 7.36 -6.28
N ALA A 93 4.47 7.40 -6.92
CA ALA A 93 3.42 6.42 -6.71
C ALA A 93 3.87 5.00 -7.05
N ALA A 94 4.52 4.79 -8.19
CA ALA A 94 5.01 3.46 -8.56
C ALA A 94 6.04 2.89 -7.55
N VAL A 95 6.93 3.73 -7.02
CA VAL A 95 7.87 3.34 -5.95
C VAL A 95 7.12 3.02 -4.65
N TYR A 96 6.16 3.88 -4.28
CA TYR A 96 5.34 3.69 -3.09
C TYR A 96 4.55 2.37 -3.13
N GLU A 97 3.86 2.08 -4.23
CA GLU A 97 3.11 0.83 -4.40
C GLU A 97 4.03 -0.40 -4.31
N THR A 98 5.23 -0.34 -4.90
CA THR A 98 6.20 -1.44 -4.80
C THR A 98 6.64 -1.67 -3.35
N LEU A 99 6.89 -0.58 -2.59
CA LEU A 99 7.24 -0.66 -1.18
C LEU A 99 6.05 -1.16 -0.34
N LEU A 100 4.83 -0.76 -0.68
CA LEU A 100 3.60 -1.19 -0.02
C LEU A 100 3.41 -2.70 -0.17
N ASP A 101 3.52 -3.22 -1.39
CA ASP A 101 3.43 -4.66 -1.67
C ASP A 101 4.46 -5.47 -0.86
N GLU A 102 5.68 -4.92 -0.65
CA GLU A 102 6.70 -5.53 0.21
C GLU A 102 6.30 -5.53 1.69
N GLN A 103 5.75 -4.42 2.19
CA GLN A 103 5.34 -4.31 3.59
C GLN A 103 4.11 -5.17 3.88
N GLU A 104 3.12 -5.19 3.00
CA GLU A 104 1.92 -6.03 3.13
C GLU A 104 2.31 -7.50 3.21
N ARG A 105 3.18 -7.99 2.32
CA ARG A 105 3.70 -9.37 2.41
C ARG A 105 4.44 -9.64 3.72
N TYR A 106 5.19 -8.66 4.23
CA TYR A 106 5.91 -8.80 5.49
C TYR A 106 4.98 -8.95 6.71
N PHE A 107 3.86 -8.21 6.73
CA PHE A 107 2.86 -8.27 7.80
C PHE A 107 1.91 -9.47 7.64
N LEU A 108 1.45 -9.78 6.42
CA LEU A 108 0.60 -10.95 6.14
C LEU A 108 1.29 -12.28 6.43
N ALA A 109 2.63 -12.33 6.39
CA ALA A 109 3.39 -13.50 6.79
C ALA A 109 3.39 -13.77 8.31
N ASP A 110 2.80 -12.88 9.12
CA ASP A 110 2.75 -12.97 10.59
C ASP A 110 1.33 -13.33 11.07
N ALA A 111 1.07 -14.63 11.24
CA ALA A 111 -0.26 -15.14 11.59
C ALA A 111 -0.81 -14.60 12.94
N ASP A 112 0.08 -14.25 13.88
CA ASP A 112 -0.27 -13.79 15.21
C ASP A 112 -0.42 -12.25 15.30
N HIS A 113 -0.30 -11.50 14.20
CA HIS A 113 -0.44 -10.03 14.18
C HIS A 113 0.54 -9.28 15.12
N ARG A 114 1.59 -9.95 15.63
CA ARG A 114 2.55 -9.35 16.58
C ARG A 114 3.34 -8.22 15.94
N ARG A 115 3.69 -8.35 14.66
CA ARG A 115 4.44 -7.35 13.90
C ARG A 115 3.62 -6.09 13.67
N CYS A 116 2.33 -6.20 13.35
CA CYS A 116 1.49 -5.02 13.18
C CYS A 116 1.24 -4.33 14.52
N HIS A 117 0.94 -5.06 15.59
CA HIS A 117 0.86 -4.48 16.94
C HIS A 117 2.17 -3.79 17.35
N ALA A 118 3.33 -4.40 17.12
CA ALA A 118 4.62 -3.79 17.44
C ALA A 118 4.90 -2.51 16.62
N ALA A 119 4.46 -2.46 15.36
CA ALA A 119 4.56 -1.27 14.53
C ALA A 119 3.66 -0.14 15.06
N TRP A 120 2.46 -0.48 15.51
CA TRP A 120 1.46 0.48 15.99
C TRP A 120 1.58 0.88 17.45
N ALA A 121 2.22 0.08 18.29
CA ALA A 121 2.49 0.41 19.70
C ALA A 121 3.26 1.73 19.88
N ARG A 122 3.90 2.23 18.81
CA ARG A 122 4.57 3.53 18.78
C ARG A 122 3.60 4.72 18.71
N PHE A 123 2.35 4.47 18.34
CA PHE A 123 1.33 5.48 18.09
C PHE A 123 0.18 5.45 19.10
N GLY A 124 0.20 4.53 20.08
CA GLY A 124 -0.83 4.41 21.12
C GLY A 124 -1.04 2.99 21.62
N VAL A 125 -1.95 2.81 22.57
CA VAL A 125 -2.42 1.46 22.98
C VAL A 125 -3.16 0.87 21.77
N GLU A 126 -2.62 -0.22 21.23
CA GLU A 126 -3.15 -0.88 20.02
C GLU A 126 -3.26 0.04 18.78
N GLY A 127 -2.46 1.11 18.70
CA GLY A 127 -2.49 2.04 17.55
C GLY A 127 -3.73 2.94 17.46
N ALA A 128 -4.71 2.78 18.35
CA ALA A 128 -6.02 3.43 18.31
C ALA A 128 -6.01 4.93 18.67
N ASP A 129 -4.90 5.45 19.18
CA ASP A 129 -4.84 6.82 19.72
C ASP A 129 -4.65 7.91 18.65
N VAL A 130 -4.66 7.58 17.35
CA VAL A 130 -4.73 8.59 16.29
C VAL A 130 -6.18 8.83 15.88
N PRO A 131 -6.81 9.95 16.29
CA PRO A 131 -8.24 10.15 16.12
C PRO A 131 -8.65 10.08 14.65
N GLY A 132 -9.55 9.15 14.31
CA GLY A 132 -10.17 9.06 12.99
C GLY A 132 -9.36 8.36 11.89
N ILE A 133 -8.18 7.81 12.18
CA ILE A 133 -7.38 7.07 11.18
C ILE A 133 -7.75 5.59 11.14
N LEU A 134 -7.78 4.95 12.30
CA LEU A 134 -8.04 3.53 12.45
C LEU A 134 -9.42 3.32 13.05
N ARG A 135 -10.18 2.40 12.46
CA ARG A 135 -11.40 1.85 13.04
C ARG A 135 -11.13 0.38 13.31
N THR A 136 -11.47 -0.07 14.52
CA THR A 136 -11.46 -1.50 14.81
C THR A 136 -12.50 -2.16 13.92
N VAL A 137 -12.09 -3.17 13.15
CA VAL A 137 -13.06 -4.03 12.45
C VAL A 137 -13.84 -4.74 13.56
N PRO A 138 -15.17 -4.54 13.68
CA PRO A 138 -15.94 -5.35 14.59
C PRO A 138 -15.79 -6.79 14.12
N ALA A 139 -15.20 -7.65 14.98
CA ALA A 139 -15.20 -9.08 14.75
C ALA A 139 -16.63 -9.48 14.40
N SER A 140 -16.83 -9.97 13.17
CA SER A 140 -18.13 -10.37 12.67
C SER A 140 -18.86 -11.18 13.73
N THR A 141 -20.03 -10.69 14.09
CA THR A 141 -21.00 -11.19 15.05
C THR A 141 -20.99 -12.71 15.15
N SER A 142 -20.22 -13.27 16.08
CA SER A 142 -20.62 -14.50 16.74
C SER A 142 -21.66 -14.07 17.77
N GLU A 143 -22.91 -14.50 17.58
CA GLU A 143 -23.98 -14.28 18.54
C GLU A 143 -23.46 -14.62 19.94
N PRO A 144 -23.57 -13.72 20.92
CA PRO A 144 -23.30 -14.09 22.29
C PRO A 144 -24.44 -15.00 22.72
N THR A 145 -24.19 -16.31 22.74
CA THR A 145 -25.03 -17.27 23.47
C THR A 145 -25.24 -16.69 24.86
N GLY A 146 -26.48 -16.30 25.13
CA GLY A 146 -26.84 -15.54 26.32
C GLY A 146 -26.43 -16.28 27.59
N LEU A 147 -25.67 -15.60 28.43
CA LEU A 147 -25.68 -15.86 29.87
C LEU A 147 -25.53 -14.51 30.58
N VAL A 148 -26.67 -13.81 30.72
CA VAL A 148 -26.78 -12.69 31.65
C VAL A 148 -26.88 -13.30 33.04
N VAL A 149 -25.75 -13.40 33.74
CA VAL A 149 -25.76 -13.60 35.20
C VAL A 149 -26.02 -12.24 35.82
N ASP A 150 -27.28 -12.03 36.19
CA ASP A 150 -27.76 -10.83 36.88
C ASP A 150 -27.26 -10.85 38.34
N VAL A 151 -26.30 -9.97 38.64
CA VAL A 151 -25.87 -9.70 40.03
C VAL A 151 -26.08 -8.21 40.28
N ARG A 152 -27.29 -7.84 40.70
CA ARG A 152 -27.57 -6.89 41.80
C ARG A 152 -29.05 -6.55 41.88
N ALA A 153 -29.73 -7.16 42.86
CA ALA A 153 -30.90 -6.55 43.48
C ALA A 153 -31.03 -7.05 44.93
N GLU A 154 -30.23 -6.49 45.84
CA GLU A 154 -30.62 -6.51 47.26
C GLU A 154 -30.18 -5.22 47.93
N ALA A 155 -31.01 -4.19 47.76
CA ALA A 155 -31.08 -3.00 48.61
C ALA A 155 -32.42 -2.27 48.36
N ALA A 156 -33.45 -2.59 49.15
CA ALA A 156 -34.52 -1.70 49.65
C ALA A 156 -35.68 -2.58 50.22
N VAL A 157 -35.76 -2.83 51.54
CA VAL A 157 -36.56 -2.08 52.57
C VAL A 157 -38.01 -2.63 52.68
N PRO A 158 -38.62 -2.77 53.87
CA PRO A 158 -38.50 -1.92 55.08
C PRO A 158 -37.96 -2.56 56.36
#